data_AF-A0AAU5X7Z5-F1
#
_entry.id   AF-A0AAU5X7Z5-F1
#
_cell.length_a   1.000
_cell.length_b   1.000
_cell.length_c   1.000
_cell.angle_alpha   90.00
_cell.angle_beta   90.00
_cell.angle_gamma   90.00
#
_symmetry.space_group_name_H-M   'P 1'
#
loop_
_entity.id
_entity.type
_entity.pdbx_description
1 polymer ?
#
loop_
_entity_poly.entity_id
_entity_poly.type
_entity_poly.pdbx_seq_one_letter_code
_entity_poly.pdbx_strand_id
1 'polypeptide(L)'
;MTSLPTRFLLGSTVAAALSVPLYGAFAAAATGSASAAVVTRTPSPQTRADLAKAMRGEAFANASYRLYADQARREGLGSVADLFERTAATERDEHFAESAAMAGLVGTDAANLRAAISGEHYEANTMYPKFARQATEDGDANAADRFSEVARDEGRHEAAFRTALGVVETGRGTVPAAPDVTAHQVPAGPAKVHADRTKTNLDTAMHGEAEAYAKYHLWGEHATDKGDPDVGRLFKGTGEVERQEHFAEHAELAGLVGSTRDNLSKAIAGERYESTTMYPTFAHRAEKAGDTDAARMFSGTATDEGEHARAFEQARDRLDQDTAASSS
;
A
#
# COMPACT_ATOMS: atom_id res chain seq x y z
N MET A 1 38.88 65.31 42.39
CA MET A 1 39.75 65.78 43.49
C MET A 1 39.06 65.37 44.79
N THR A 2 39.37 64.20 45.35
CA THR A 2 40.42 63.96 46.39
C THR A 2 39.95 64.27 47.83
N SER A 3 39.62 63.25 48.63
CA SER A 3 40.51 62.74 49.71
C SER A 3 39.86 61.61 50.54
N LEU A 4 40.67 60.63 50.95
CA LEU A 4 40.43 59.72 52.09
C LEU A 4 41.04 60.33 53.38
N PRO A 5 40.82 59.76 54.59
CA PRO A 5 41.71 58.71 55.12
C PRO A 5 40.95 57.50 55.77
N THR A 6 41.42 56.23 55.90
CA THR A 6 42.61 55.60 56.54
C THR A 6 42.76 55.89 58.06
N ARG A 7 43.10 54.99 59.00
CA ARG A 7 43.60 53.58 59.12
C ARG A 7 42.98 52.96 60.42
N PHE A 8 43.00 51.65 60.75
CA PHE A 8 44.16 50.79 61.03
C PHE A 8 43.96 49.27 60.74
N LEU A 9 44.45 48.36 61.58
CA LEU A 9 45.12 47.11 61.16
C LEU A 9 45.44 46.13 62.33
N LEU A 10 46.07 44.99 62.00
CA LEU A 10 46.77 43.96 62.84
C LEU A 10 45.91 42.78 63.36
N GLY A 11 46.31 41.50 63.21
CA GLY A 11 47.46 40.87 62.52
C GLY A 11 47.14 39.38 62.20
N SER A 12 47.68 38.74 61.14
CA SER A 12 49.03 38.10 61.05
C SER A 12 49.19 36.89 61.99
N THR A 13 49.75 35.72 61.64
CA THR A 13 50.60 35.22 60.52
C THR A 13 50.07 33.81 60.07
N VAL A 14 50.67 32.94 59.23
CA VAL A 14 51.90 32.87 58.39
C VAL A 14 51.62 31.98 57.15
N ALA A 15 52.62 31.62 56.32
CA ALA A 15 52.50 30.72 55.16
C ALA A 15 53.49 29.54 55.18
N ALA A 16 53.20 28.46 54.44
CA ALA A 16 54.19 27.53 53.88
C ALA A 16 53.59 26.75 52.68
N ALA A 17 54.38 26.53 51.63
CA ALA A 17 54.00 25.76 50.44
C ALA A 17 55.05 24.69 50.13
N LEU A 18 54.62 23.53 49.60
CA LEU A 18 55.46 22.49 48.99
C LEU A 18 54.71 21.84 47.81
N SER A 19 55.45 21.16 46.92
CA SER A 19 55.18 21.19 45.47
C SER A 19 55.35 19.83 44.76
N VAL A 20 54.91 19.75 43.49
CA VAL A 20 55.29 18.76 42.42
C VAL A 20 54.56 17.38 42.47
N PRO A 21 54.25 16.67 41.33
CA PRO A 21 54.36 17.00 39.88
C PRO A 21 53.05 16.90 39.06
N LEU A 22 53.13 17.32 37.78
CA LEU A 22 52.27 16.87 36.67
C LEU A 22 52.42 15.35 36.40
N TYR A 23 51.36 14.67 35.95
CA TYR A 23 51.33 13.85 34.73
C TYR A 23 49.90 13.37 34.41
N GLY A 24 49.55 13.26 33.12
CA GLY A 24 48.36 12.51 32.67
C GLY A 24 47.11 13.34 32.37
N ALA A 25 47.04 13.95 31.19
CA ALA A 25 45.77 14.39 30.62
C ALA A 25 44.99 13.16 30.12
N PHE A 26 43.92 12.78 30.83
CA PHE A 26 42.90 11.88 30.27
C PHE A 26 41.77 12.72 29.68
N ALA A 27 41.76 12.84 28.36
CA ALA A 27 40.57 13.23 27.63
C ALA A 27 39.55 12.08 27.78
N ALA A 28 38.63 12.22 28.74
CA ALA A 28 37.45 11.37 28.82
C ALA A 28 36.58 11.66 27.59
N ALA A 29 36.80 10.93 26.50
CA ALA A 29 35.93 10.92 25.35
C ALA A 29 34.56 10.39 25.82
N ALA A 30 33.62 11.30 26.09
CA ALA A 30 32.24 10.95 26.31
C ALA A 30 31.69 10.38 25.00
N THR A 31 31.73 9.06 24.86
CA THR A 31 31.05 8.32 23.80
C THR A 31 29.54 8.34 24.06
N GLY A 32 28.95 9.54 23.96
CA GLY A 32 27.54 9.67 23.74
C GLY A 32 27.24 8.98 22.41
N SER A 33 26.58 7.81 22.48
CA SER A 33 25.96 7.24 21.29
C SER A 33 24.88 8.21 20.87
N ALA A 34 25.21 9.09 19.93
CA ALA A 34 24.22 9.82 19.17
C ALA A 34 23.37 8.75 18.47
N SER A 35 22.17 8.51 19.00
CA SER A 35 21.11 7.92 18.21
C SER A 35 21.03 8.80 16.96
N ALA A 36 21.40 8.22 15.81
CA ALA A 36 21.21 8.88 14.54
C ALA A 36 19.71 9.05 14.39
N ALA A 37 19.22 10.25 14.66
CA ALA A 37 17.87 10.63 14.28
C ALA A 37 17.77 10.35 12.79
N VAL A 38 16.98 9.34 12.42
CA VAL A 38 16.65 9.08 11.02
C VAL A 38 15.85 10.28 10.58
N VAL A 39 16.55 11.26 10.00
CA VAL A 39 15.92 12.37 9.31
C VAL A 39 15.30 11.75 8.09
N THR A 40 14.04 11.35 8.21
CA THR A 40 13.19 10.87 7.12
C THR A 40 12.99 12.05 6.16
N ARG A 41 13.99 12.24 5.29
CA ARG A 41 13.94 13.21 4.20
C ARG A 41 12.70 12.85 3.38
N THR A 42 11.77 13.79 3.23
CA THR A 42 10.65 13.60 2.32
C THR A 42 11.18 13.16 0.95
N PRO A 43 10.76 12.00 0.40
CA PRO A 43 11.31 11.51 -0.85
C PRO A 43 11.14 12.52 -1.97
N SER A 44 12.03 12.50 -2.96
CA SER A 44 11.97 13.43 -4.08
C SER A 44 10.62 13.33 -4.83
N PRO A 45 10.17 14.36 -5.56
CA PRO A 45 8.92 14.29 -6.31
C PRO A 45 8.86 13.11 -7.28
N GLN A 46 9.99 12.74 -7.88
CA GLN A 46 10.08 11.55 -8.75
C GLN A 46 9.95 10.26 -7.93
N THR A 47 10.67 10.14 -6.81
CA THR A 47 10.59 8.98 -5.92
C THR A 47 9.17 8.77 -5.39
N ARG A 48 8.45 9.84 -5.03
CA ARG A 48 7.04 9.73 -4.62
C ARG A 48 6.11 9.29 -5.75
N ALA A 49 6.38 9.70 -6.99
CA ALA A 49 5.61 9.25 -8.15
C ALA A 49 5.89 7.77 -8.48
N ASP A 50 7.15 7.34 -8.35
CA ASP A 50 7.54 5.93 -8.51
C ASP A 50 6.94 5.06 -7.38
N LEU A 51 6.93 5.53 -6.11
CA LEU A 51 6.25 4.88 -4.97
C LEU A 51 4.73 4.75 -5.18
N ALA A 52 4.07 5.81 -5.65
CA ALA A 52 2.64 5.76 -5.96
C ALA A 52 2.33 4.77 -7.11
N LYS A 53 3.23 4.69 -8.10
CA LYS A 53 3.09 3.70 -9.18
C LYS A 53 3.32 2.27 -8.68
N ALA A 54 4.29 2.04 -7.78
CA ALA A 54 4.49 0.75 -7.13
C ALA A 54 3.22 0.31 -6.40
N MET A 55 2.71 1.11 -5.46
CA MET A 55 1.48 0.81 -4.70
C MET A 55 0.27 0.45 -5.60
N ARG A 56 0.06 1.18 -6.71
CA ARG A 56 -1.02 0.87 -7.68
C ARG A 56 -0.81 -0.44 -8.45
N GLY A 57 0.44 -0.87 -8.62
CA GLY A 57 0.83 -2.16 -9.19
C GLY A 57 0.56 -3.30 -8.19
N GLU A 58 1.22 -3.25 -7.04
CA GLU A 58 1.15 -4.26 -5.97
C GLU A 58 -0.28 -4.57 -5.52
N ALA A 59 -1.09 -3.52 -5.33
CA ALA A 59 -2.49 -3.68 -4.96
C ALA A 59 -3.28 -4.46 -6.04
N PHE A 60 -3.05 -4.12 -7.32
CA PHE A 60 -3.70 -4.79 -8.45
C PHE A 60 -3.20 -6.22 -8.65
N ALA A 61 -1.92 -6.48 -8.40
CA ALA A 61 -1.35 -7.83 -8.38
C ALA A 61 -2.00 -8.69 -7.29
N ASN A 62 -2.06 -8.21 -6.04
CA ASN A 62 -2.79 -8.87 -4.94
C ASN A 62 -4.24 -9.22 -5.32
N ALA A 63 -5.00 -8.24 -5.81
CA ALA A 63 -6.41 -8.43 -6.13
C ALA A 63 -6.60 -9.41 -7.31
N SER A 64 -5.78 -9.30 -8.36
CA SER A 64 -5.79 -10.19 -9.51
C SER A 64 -5.41 -11.63 -9.15
N TYR A 65 -4.35 -11.82 -8.35
CA TYR A 65 -3.85 -13.13 -7.96
C TYR A 65 -4.84 -13.88 -7.06
N ARG A 66 -5.62 -13.18 -6.23
CA ARG A 66 -6.73 -13.79 -5.49
C ARG A 66 -7.80 -14.38 -6.42
N LEU A 67 -8.19 -13.66 -7.48
CA LEU A 67 -9.12 -14.19 -8.48
C LEU A 67 -8.51 -15.34 -9.30
N TYR A 68 -7.20 -15.29 -9.58
CA TYR A 68 -6.49 -16.39 -10.24
C TYR A 68 -6.40 -17.64 -9.35
N ALA A 69 -6.25 -17.47 -8.04
CA ALA A 69 -6.32 -18.55 -7.08
C ALA A 69 -7.71 -19.20 -7.04
N ASP A 70 -8.79 -18.41 -7.01
CA ASP A 70 -10.15 -18.92 -7.09
C ASP A 70 -10.39 -19.75 -8.36
N GLN A 71 -9.88 -19.29 -9.51
CA GLN A 71 -9.95 -20.08 -10.74
C GLN A 71 -9.13 -21.37 -10.67
N ALA A 72 -7.92 -21.33 -10.09
CA ALA A 72 -7.12 -22.54 -9.86
C ALA A 72 -7.84 -23.53 -8.92
N ARG A 73 -8.56 -23.05 -7.88
CA ARG A 73 -9.41 -23.89 -7.02
C ARG A 73 -10.55 -24.54 -7.82
N ARG A 74 -11.21 -23.79 -8.73
CA ARG A 74 -12.27 -24.33 -9.62
C ARG A 74 -11.76 -25.40 -10.58
N GLU A 75 -10.53 -25.25 -11.07
CA GLU A 75 -9.86 -26.24 -11.94
C GLU A 75 -9.24 -27.42 -11.17
N GLY A 76 -9.35 -27.46 -9.83
CA GLY A 76 -8.80 -28.52 -8.97
C GLY A 76 -7.29 -28.39 -8.69
N LEU A 77 -6.67 -27.28 -9.10
CA LEU A 77 -5.23 -27.01 -9.04
C LEU A 77 -4.84 -26.35 -7.71
N GLY A 78 -5.17 -27.00 -6.58
CA GLY A 78 -5.02 -26.43 -5.24
C GLY A 78 -3.61 -25.91 -4.91
N SER A 79 -2.56 -26.61 -5.34
CA SER A 79 -1.17 -26.16 -5.13
C SER A 79 -0.79 -24.89 -5.90
N VAL A 80 -1.48 -24.60 -7.01
CA VAL A 80 -1.33 -23.37 -7.80
C VAL A 80 -2.15 -22.24 -7.18
N ALA A 81 -3.35 -22.55 -6.66
CA ALA A 81 -4.14 -21.60 -5.88
C ALA A 81 -3.39 -21.11 -4.65
N ASP A 82 -2.83 -22.03 -3.86
CA ASP A 82 -2.06 -21.68 -2.67
C ASP A 82 -0.77 -20.89 -3.02
N LEU A 83 -0.22 -21.05 -4.24
CA LEU A 83 0.89 -20.22 -4.72
C LEU A 83 0.43 -18.78 -5.00
N PHE A 84 -0.63 -18.61 -5.80
CA PHE A 84 -1.21 -17.29 -6.05
C PHE A 84 -1.63 -16.58 -4.76
N GLU A 85 -2.21 -17.28 -3.78
CA GLU A 85 -2.61 -16.68 -2.50
C GLU A 85 -1.43 -16.22 -1.65
N ARG A 86 -0.31 -16.95 -1.64
CA ARG A 86 0.90 -16.53 -0.92
C ARG A 86 1.56 -15.33 -1.60
N THR A 87 1.74 -15.38 -2.92
CA THR A 87 2.30 -14.25 -3.67
C THR A 87 1.42 -13.01 -3.54
N ALA A 88 0.09 -13.16 -3.67
CA ALA A 88 -0.85 -12.07 -3.37
C ALA A 88 -0.66 -11.49 -1.96
N ALA A 89 -0.41 -12.32 -0.94
CA ALA A 89 -0.14 -11.84 0.40
C ALA A 89 1.15 -10.99 0.44
N THR A 90 2.24 -11.45 -0.18
CA THR A 90 3.49 -10.67 -0.31
C THR A 90 3.25 -9.29 -0.91
N GLU A 91 2.51 -9.18 -2.02
CA GLU A 91 2.33 -7.87 -2.70
C GLU A 91 1.65 -6.85 -1.78
N ARG A 92 0.69 -7.27 -0.95
CA ARG A 92 -0.02 -6.36 -0.03
C ARG A 92 0.75 -6.14 1.27
N ASP A 93 1.24 -7.22 1.87
CA ASP A 93 1.75 -7.23 3.26
C ASP A 93 3.23 -6.83 3.34
N GLU A 94 3.95 -6.93 2.22
CA GLU A 94 5.35 -6.52 2.10
C GLU A 94 5.50 -5.40 1.07
N HIS A 95 5.32 -5.63 -0.23
CA HIS A 95 5.69 -4.66 -1.28
C HIS A 95 4.88 -3.35 -1.24
N PHE A 96 3.55 -3.45 -1.14
CA PHE A 96 2.65 -2.31 -0.96
C PHE A 96 2.88 -1.65 0.40
N ALA A 97 3.02 -2.42 1.48
CA ALA A 97 3.18 -1.92 2.84
C ALA A 97 4.48 -1.12 3.02
N GLU A 98 5.61 -1.60 2.49
CA GLU A 98 6.88 -0.89 2.49
C GLU A 98 6.83 0.37 1.62
N SER A 99 6.21 0.28 0.43
CA SER A 99 6.00 1.45 -0.44
C SER A 99 5.13 2.52 0.24
N ALA A 100 4.06 2.10 0.92
CA ALA A 100 3.17 2.94 1.70
C ALA A 100 3.87 3.60 2.90
N ALA A 101 4.73 2.86 3.60
CA ALA A 101 5.56 3.39 4.68
C ALA A 101 6.56 4.44 4.17
N MET A 102 7.25 4.17 3.06
CA MET A 102 8.18 5.11 2.41
C MET A 102 7.47 6.36 1.85
N ALA A 103 6.22 6.21 1.39
CA ALA A 103 5.38 7.31 0.92
C ALA A 103 4.77 8.16 2.05
N GLY A 104 4.71 7.63 3.29
CA GLY A 104 4.00 8.25 4.40
C GLY A 104 2.47 8.17 4.27
N LEU A 105 1.95 7.09 3.66
CA LEU A 105 0.52 6.90 3.38
C LEU A 105 -0.34 6.78 4.63
N VAL A 106 0.22 6.26 5.72
CA VAL A 106 -0.49 6.04 7.00
C VAL A 106 -0.29 7.24 7.92
N GLY A 107 -1.32 8.08 8.02
CA GLY A 107 -1.41 9.18 8.98
C GLY A 107 -2.14 8.78 10.26
N THR A 108 -2.63 9.77 11.01
CA THR A 108 -3.56 9.53 12.14
C THR A 108 -4.94 9.12 11.63
N ASP A 109 -5.74 8.43 12.45
CA ASP A 109 -7.11 8.01 12.12
C ASP A 109 -7.96 9.13 11.50
N ALA A 110 -7.93 10.32 12.09
CA ALA A 110 -8.66 11.48 11.56
C ALA A 110 -8.10 11.99 10.21
N ALA A 111 -6.81 11.80 9.92
CA ALA A 111 -6.23 12.11 8.61
C ALA A 111 -6.58 11.03 7.57
N ASN A 112 -6.51 9.75 7.94
CA ASN A 112 -6.85 8.60 7.11
C ASN A 112 -8.34 8.64 6.73
N LEU A 113 -9.23 8.90 7.70
CA LEU A 113 -10.67 9.08 7.47
C LEU A 113 -10.97 10.27 6.53
N ARG A 114 -10.27 11.40 6.68
CA ARG A 114 -10.38 12.53 5.72
C ARG A 114 -9.94 12.16 4.31
N ALA A 115 -8.87 11.38 4.18
CA ALA A 115 -8.37 10.92 2.89
C ALA A 115 -9.35 9.93 2.23
N ALA A 116 -9.92 8.99 3.01
CA ALA A 116 -10.99 8.10 2.57
C ALA A 116 -12.19 8.91 2.03
N ILE A 117 -12.79 9.77 2.88
CA ILE A 117 -13.92 10.64 2.50
C ILE A 117 -13.66 11.41 1.20
N SER A 118 -12.42 11.87 0.96
CA SER A 118 -12.08 12.58 -0.28
C SER A 118 -11.98 11.69 -1.51
N GLY A 119 -11.61 10.41 -1.35
CA GLY A 119 -11.62 9.39 -2.42
C GLY A 119 -13.07 9.02 -2.76
N GLU A 120 -13.78 8.48 -1.76
CA GLU A 120 -15.19 8.10 -1.85
C GLU A 120 -16.06 9.19 -2.50
N HIS A 121 -15.87 10.45 -2.08
CA HIS A 121 -16.61 11.57 -2.63
C HIS A 121 -16.36 11.78 -4.12
N TYR A 122 -15.10 11.69 -4.55
CA TYR A 122 -14.72 11.84 -5.95
C TYR A 122 -15.24 10.66 -6.79
N GLU A 123 -15.19 9.45 -6.24
CA GLU A 123 -15.61 8.23 -6.92
C GLU A 123 -17.13 8.19 -7.09
N ALA A 124 -17.88 8.39 -6.00
CA ALA A 124 -19.34 8.52 -5.96
C ALA A 124 -19.90 9.62 -6.87
N ASN A 125 -19.29 10.81 -6.86
CA ASN A 125 -19.89 12.01 -7.48
C ASN A 125 -19.27 12.42 -8.82
N THR A 126 -18.07 11.93 -9.16
CA THR A 126 -17.33 12.36 -10.36
C THR A 126 -16.88 11.19 -11.23
N MET A 127 -16.13 10.22 -10.70
CA MET A 127 -15.52 9.17 -11.51
C MET A 127 -16.56 8.18 -12.02
N TYR A 128 -17.29 7.52 -11.13
CA TYR A 128 -18.23 6.48 -11.52
C TYR A 128 -19.45 6.99 -12.30
N PRO A 129 -20.08 8.14 -11.95
CA PRO A 129 -21.10 8.75 -12.80
C PRO A 129 -20.61 9.15 -14.20
N LYS A 130 -19.31 9.47 -14.36
CA LYS A 130 -18.69 9.70 -15.68
C LYS A 130 -18.51 8.38 -16.42
N PHE A 131 -17.96 7.34 -15.78
CA PHE A 131 -17.75 6.04 -16.40
C PHE A 131 -19.08 5.38 -16.82
N ALA A 132 -20.11 5.45 -15.98
CA ALA A 132 -21.45 4.95 -16.28
C ALA A 132 -22.04 5.58 -17.55
N ARG A 133 -21.98 6.92 -17.64
CA ARG A 133 -22.44 7.64 -18.84
C ARG A 133 -21.62 7.26 -20.07
N GLN A 134 -20.30 7.15 -19.95
CA GLN A 134 -19.44 6.76 -21.07
C GLN A 134 -19.72 5.33 -21.54
N ALA A 135 -19.96 4.39 -20.64
CA ALA A 135 -20.39 3.03 -20.98
C ALA A 135 -21.78 3.00 -21.63
N THR A 136 -22.70 3.88 -21.22
CA THR A 136 -24.00 4.05 -21.88
C THR A 136 -23.85 4.58 -23.31
N GLU A 137 -23.03 5.62 -23.50
CA GLU A 137 -22.67 6.18 -24.82
C GLU A 137 -21.96 5.15 -25.72
N ASP A 138 -21.17 4.25 -25.12
CA ASP A 138 -20.44 3.16 -25.80
C ASP A 138 -21.34 1.95 -26.13
N GLY A 139 -22.55 1.86 -25.56
CA GLY A 139 -23.45 0.71 -25.70
C GLY A 139 -23.14 -0.48 -24.77
N ASP A 140 -22.16 -0.35 -23.87
CA ASP A 140 -21.79 -1.35 -22.86
C ASP A 140 -22.69 -1.22 -21.60
N ALA A 141 -24.00 -1.43 -21.77
CA ALA A 141 -25.03 -1.17 -20.75
C ALA A 141 -24.76 -1.85 -19.40
N ASN A 142 -24.31 -3.11 -19.38
CA ASN A 142 -23.99 -3.82 -18.13
C ASN A 142 -22.87 -3.11 -17.34
N ALA A 143 -21.87 -2.54 -18.01
CA ALA A 143 -20.82 -1.77 -17.35
C ALA A 143 -21.35 -0.41 -16.86
N ALA A 144 -22.29 0.20 -17.58
CA ALA A 144 -22.97 1.41 -17.14
C ALA A 144 -23.76 1.19 -15.84
N ASP A 145 -24.47 0.07 -15.74
CA ASP A 145 -25.22 -0.31 -14.54
C ASP A 145 -24.28 -0.57 -13.36
N ARG A 146 -23.17 -1.32 -13.55
CA ARG A 146 -22.19 -1.57 -12.48
C ARG A 146 -21.47 -0.31 -12.01
N PHE A 147 -21.00 0.55 -12.91
CA PHE A 147 -20.44 1.85 -12.49
C PHE A 147 -21.49 2.71 -11.77
N SER A 148 -22.77 2.64 -12.15
CA SER A 148 -23.85 3.33 -11.43
C SER A 148 -24.17 2.72 -10.07
N GLU A 149 -23.84 1.45 -9.86
CA GLU A 149 -23.97 0.71 -8.61
C GLU A 149 -22.86 1.09 -7.64
N VAL A 150 -21.60 0.90 -8.04
CA VAL A 150 -20.42 1.31 -7.28
C VAL A 150 -20.51 2.79 -6.84
N ALA A 151 -20.96 3.70 -7.72
CA ALA A 151 -21.20 5.11 -7.36
C ALA A 151 -22.15 5.34 -6.16
N ARG A 152 -23.11 4.45 -5.92
CA ARG A 152 -24.04 4.51 -4.77
C ARG A 152 -23.43 3.89 -3.53
N ASP A 153 -22.43 3.05 -3.69
CA ASP A 153 -21.79 2.26 -2.64
C ASP A 153 -20.69 3.10 -2.00
N GLU A 154 -19.87 3.79 -2.81
CA GLU A 154 -18.95 4.83 -2.34
C GLU A 154 -19.69 5.97 -1.63
N GLY A 155 -20.90 6.30 -2.06
CA GLY A 155 -21.76 7.26 -1.37
C GLY A 155 -22.16 6.82 0.05
N ARG A 156 -22.20 5.51 0.32
CA ARG A 156 -22.43 4.94 1.66
C ARG A 156 -21.12 4.84 2.45
N HIS A 157 -20.02 4.46 1.81
CA HIS A 157 -18.67 4.48 2.39
C HIS A 157 -18.30 5.89 2.87
N GLU A 158 -18.52 6.92 2.04
CA GLU A 158 -18.32 8.34 2.39
C GLU A 158 -19.12 8.72 3.64
N ALA A 159 -20.40 8.33 3.72
CA ALA A 159 -21.27 8.63 4.86
C ALA A 159 -20.82 7.91 6.14
N ALA A 160 -20.35 6.67 6.03
CA ALA A 160 -19.82 5.90 7.15
C ALA A 160 -18.51 6.51 7.69
N PHE A 161 -17.55 6.82 6.82
CA PHE A 161 -16.30 7.48 7.21
C PHE A 161 -16.52 8.89 7.77
N ARG A 162 -17.44 9.69 7.21
CA ARG A 162 -17.85 10.98 7.79
C ARG A 162 -18.38 10.84 9.22
N THR A 163 -19.15 9.78 9.48
CA THR A 163 -19.67 9.49 10.83
C THR A 163 -18.53 9.08 11.77
N ALA A 164 -17.65 8.17 11.34
CA ALA A 164 -16.48 7.74 12.10
C ALA A 164 -15.54 8.91 12.44
N LEU A 165 -15.29 9.81 11.49
CA LEU A 165 -14.48 11.02 11.71
C LEU A 165 -15.07 11.90 12.81
N GLY A 166 -16.39 12.12 12.81
CA GLY A 166 -17.07 12.85 13.88
C GLY A 166 -16.91 12.21 15.26
N VAL A 167 -16.87 10.88 15.33
CA VAL A 167 -16.60 10.14 16.59
C VAL A 167 -15.16 10.35 17.03
N VAL A 168 -14.18 10.15 16.14
CA VAL A 168 -12.74 10.31 16.42
C VAL A 168 -12.40 11.74 16.87
N GLU A 169 -12.99 12.76 16.25
CA GLU A 169 -12.70 14.17 16.59
C GLU A 169 -13.37 14.66 17.87
N THR A 170 -14.49 14.04 18.29
CA THR A 170 -15.28 14.53 19.44
C THR A 170 -15.29 13.59 20.65
N GLY A 171 -14.86 12.34 20.49
CA GLY A 171 -14.99 11.28 21.48
C GLY A 171 -16.45 10.91 21.81
N ARG A 172 -17.39 11.13 20.89
CA ARG A 172 -18.84 10.95 21.10
C ARG A 172 -19.52 10.28 19.92
N GLY A 173 -20.49 9.43 20.23
CA GLY A 173 -21.26 8.67 19.25
C GLY A 173 -20.79 7.22 19.18
N THR A 174 -21.00 6.59 18.03
CA THR A 174 -20.63 5.20 17.76
C THR A 174 -20.15 5.11 16.33
N VAL A 175 -19.00 4.49 16.10
CA VAL A 175 -18.48 4.25 14.75
C VAL A 175 -19.43 3.28 14.06
N PRO A 176 -19.82 3.51 12.78
CA PRO A 176 -20.63 2.57 12.04
C PRO A 176 -20.02 1.16 12.03
N ALA A 177 -20.87 0.15 11.99
CA ALA A 177 -20.40 -1.21 11.71
C ALA A 177 -19.76 -1.27 10.31
N ALA A 178 -18.84 -2.21 10.14
CA ALA A 178 -18.37 -2.62 8.82
C ALA A 178 -19.55 -2.98 7.90
N PRO A 179 -19.49 -2.68 6.59
CA PRO A 179 -20.49 -3.17 5.64
C PRO A 179 -20.49 -4.71 5.58
N ASP A 180 -21.64 -5.28 5.25
CA ASP A 180 -21.74 -6.70 4.87
C ASP A 180 -21.11 -6.89 3.48
N VAL A 181 -20.32 -7.96 3.30
CA VAL A 181 -19.61 -8.26 2.05
C VAL A 181 -20.28 -9.40 1.30
N THR A 182 -20.67 -9.16 0.05
CA THR A 182 -21.34 -10.13 -0.85
C THR A 182 -20.40 -10.59 -1.96
N ALA A 183 -19.44 -11.46 -1.62
CA ALA A 183 -18.38 -11.87 -2.52
C ALA A 183 -18.85 -12.30 -3.93
N HIS A 184 -18.50 -11.51 -4.94
CA HIS A 184 -18.83 -11.78 -6.34
C HIS A 184 -17.88 -12.82 -6.93
N GLN A 185 -18.44 -13.77 -7.69
CA GLN A 185 -17.66 -14.82 -8.32
C GLN A 185 -17.25 -14.40 -9.73
N VAL A 186 -15.94 -14.43 -10.00
CA VAL A 186 -15.37 -14.12 -11.32
C VAL A 186 -15.01 -15.42 -12.05
N PRO A 187 -15.90 -15.97 -12.91
CA PRO A 187 -15.56 -17.11 -13.76
C PRO A 187 -14.56 -16.70 -14.84
N ALA A 188 -13.69 -17.64 -15.25
CA ALA A 188 -12.85 -17.46 -16.41
C ALA A 188 -13.66 -17.20 -17.69
N GLY A 189 -13.29 -16.19 -18.47
CA GLY A 189 -14.02 -15.84 -19.70
C GLY A 189 -13.43 -14.64 -20.46
N PRO A 190 -13.89 -14.41 -21.70
CA PRO A 190 -13.55 -13.20 -22.44
C PRO A 190 -14.21 -11.96 -21.83
N ALA A 191 -13.70 -10.77 -22.17
CA ALA A 191 -14.33 -9.51 -21.81
C ALA A 191 -15.79 -9.46 -22.25
N LYS A 192 -16.66 -8.99 -21.37
CA LYS A 192 -18.11 -8.81 -21.60
C LYS A 192 -18.45 -7.41 -22.16
N VAL A 193 -17.45 -6.56 -22.32
CA VAL A 193 -17.55 -5.22 -22.91
C VAL A 193 -16.79 -5.14 -24.23
N HIS A 194 -17.24 -4.25 -25.13
CA HIS A 194 -16.68 -4.17 -26.47
C HIS A 194 -15.93 -2.86 -26.76
N ALA A 195 -16.32 -1.73 -26.18
CA ALA A 195 -15.69 -0.44 -26.46
C ALA A 195 -14.37 -0.23 -25.71
N ASP A 196 -13.36 0.29 -26.41
CA ASP A 196 -12.02 0.49 -25.84
C ASP A 196 -11.99 1.56 -24.73
N ARG A 197 -12.90 2.55 -24.82
CA ARG A 197 -13.11 3.55 -23.75
C ARG A 197 -13.67 2.89 -22.49
N THR A 198 -14.68 2.03 -22.62
CA THR A 198 -15.22 1.27 -21.48
C THR A 198 -14.20 0.30 -20.89
N LYS A 199 -13.40 -0.40 -21.72
CA LYS A 199 -12.28 -1.24 -21.23
C LYS A 199 -11.25 -0.42 -20.43
N THR A 200 -10.90 0.78 -20.91
CA THR A 200 -9.97 1.69 -20.21
C THR A 200 -10.56 2.20 -18.89
N ASN A 201 -11.87 2.44 -18.85
CA ASN A 201 -12.56 2.82 -17.61
C ASN A 201 -12.58 1.66 -16.59
N LEU A 202 -12.80 0.41 -17.03
CA LEU A 202 -12.71 -0.77 -16.17
C LEU A 202 -11.30 -0.99 -15.63
N ASP A 203 -10.26 -0.85 -16.46
CA ASP A 203 -8.85 -0.90 -16.01
C ASP A 203 -8.56 0.17 -14.95
N THR A 204 -9.00 1.40 -15.20
CA THR A 204 -8.84 2.52 -14.26
C THR A 204 -9.53 2.24 -12.93
N ALA A 205 -10.77 1.72 -12.99
CA ALA A 205 -11.58 1.38 -11.82
C ALA A 205 -10.94 0.23 -11.03
N MET A 206 -10.63 -0.91 -11.65
CA MET A 206 -9.99 -2.05 -10.97
C MET A 206 -8.71 -1.67 -10.22
N HIS A 207 -7.88 -0.79 -10.79
CA HIS A 207 -6.70 -0.30 -10.06
C HIS A 207 -7.04 0.61 -8.87
N GLY A 208 -8.12 1.40 -8.97
CA GLY A 208 -8.64 2.22 -7.86
C GLY A 208 -9.15 1.34 -6.72
N GLU A 209 -10.05 0.40 -7.02
CA GLU A 209 -10.61 -0.56 -6.06
C GLU A 209 -9.54 -1.37 -5.33
N ALA A 210 -8.55 -1.86 -6.08
CA ALA A 210 -7.44 -2.60 -5.51
C ALA A 210 -6.60 -1.73 -4.55
N GLU A 211 -6.26 -0.50 -4.96
CA GLU A 211 -5.52 0.45 -4.13
C GLU A 211 -6.33 0.89 -2.90
N ALA A 212 -7.66 1.03 -3.02
CA ALA A 212 -8.57 1.32 -1.91
C ALA A 212 -8.56 0.17 -0.88
N TYR A 213 -8.77 -1.07 -1.30
CA TYR A 213 -8.66 -2.25 -0.44
C TYR A 213 -7.33 -2.30 0.32
N ALA A 214 -6.19 -2.21 -0.39
CA ALA A 214 -4.87 -2.33 0.23
C ALA A 214 -4.60 -1.20 1.25
N LYS A 215 -4.96 0.04 0.90
CA LYS A 215 -4.86 1.24 1.75
C LYS A 215 -5.76 1.15 2.98
N TYR A 216 -7.00 0.70 2.82
CA TYR A 216 -7.95 0.56 3.92
C TYR A 216 -7.57 -0.56 4.89
N HIS A 217 -6.93 -1.64 4.41
CA HIS A 217 -6.34 -2.63 5.31
C HIS A 217 -5.24 -2.04 6.20
N LEU A 218 -4.26 -1.31 5.63
CA LEU A 218 -3.21 -0.64 6.42
C LEU A 218 -3.77 0.40 7.41
N TRP A 219 -4.74 1.21 6.99
CA TRP A 219 -5.38 2.20 7.87
C TRP A 219 -6.21 1.54 8.98
N GLY A 220 -6.87 0.42 8.68
CA GLY A 220 -7.62 -0.35 9.66
C GLY A 220 -6.73 -1.09 10.67
N GLU A 221 -5.52 -1.50 10.24
CA GLU A 221 -4.48 -2.03 11.12
C GLU A 221 -3.95 -0.96 12.05
N HIS A 222 -3.58 0.19 11.50
CA HIS A 222 -3.15 1.35 12.29
C HIS A 222 -4.18 1.72 13.37
N ALA A 223 -5.45 1.90 13.00
CA ALA A 223 -6.52 2.25 13.93
C ALA A 223 -6.67 1.20 15.05
N THR A 224 -6.63 -0.09 14.69
CA THR A 224 -6.66 -1.19 15.67
C THR A 224 -5.48 -1.11 16.65
N ASP A 225 -4.27 -0.90 16.15
CA ASP A 225 -3.04 -0.80 16.95
C ASP A 225 -2.95 0.49 17.78
N LYS A 226 -3.69 1.54 17.43
CA LYS A 226 -3.83 2.77 18.23
C LYS A 226 -4.91 2.69 19.31
N GLY A 227 -5.73 1.63 19.31
CA GLY A 227 -6.79 1.43 20.30
C GLY A 227 -8.18 1.85 19.83
N ASP A 228 -8.36 2.11 18.52
CA ASP A 228 -9.63 2.42 17.86
C ASP A 228 -10.10 1.24 16.98
N PRO A 229 -10.32 0.03 17.54
CA PRO A 229 -10.61 -1.18 16.76
C PRO A 229 -11.95 -1.11 16.00
N ASP A 230 -12.85 -0.19 16.35
CA ASP A 230 -14.11 0.01 15.65
C ASP A 230 -13.90 0.75 14.32
N VAL A 231 -13.03 1.78 14.32
CA VAL A 231 -12.52 2.41 13.09
C VAL A 231 -11.71 1.39 12.29
N GLY A 232 -10.92 0.58 12.98
CA GLY A 232 -10.18 -0.54 12.39
C GLY A 232 -11.05 -1.53 11.61
N ARG A 233 -12.18 -1.95 12.19
CA ARG A 233 -13.15 -2.84 11.52
C ARG A 233 -13.89 -2.15 10.38
N LEU A 234 -14.28 -0.88 10.53
CA LEU A 234 -14.94 -0.14 9.45
C LEU A 234 -14.06 -0.07 8.21
N PHE A 235 -12.80 0.36 8.34
CA PHE A 235 -11.87 0.40 7.22
C PHE A 235 -11.68 -0.96 6.54
N LYS A 236 -11.37 -2.02 7.32
CA LYS A 236 -11.15 -3.35 6.73
C LYS A 236 -12.40 -3.90 6.03
N GLY A 237 -13.58 -3.71 6.63
CA GLY A 237 -14.84 -4.14 6.03
C GLY A 237 -15.15 -3.43 4.71
N THR A 238 -14.97 -2.10 4.67
CA THR A 238 -15.09 -1.32 3.43
C THR A 238 -14.08 -1.79 2.39
N GLY A 239 -12.80 -1.98 2.77
CA GLY A 239 -11.78 -2.56 1.90
C GLY A 239 -12.20 -3.90 1.26
N GLU A 240 -12.81 -4.80 2.04
CA GLU A 240 -13.29 -6.08 1.51
C GLU A 240 -14.48 -5.94 0.53
N VAL A 241 -15.28 -4.87 0.60
CA VAL A 241 -16.27 -4.54 -0.45
C VAL A 241 -15.54 -4.16 -1.75
N GLU A 242 -14.57 -3.24 -1.68
CA GLU A 242 -13.82 -2.79 -2.88
C GLU A 242 -13.21 -3.98 -3.62
N ARG A 243 -12.64 -4.95 -2.88
CA ARG A 243 -12.00 -6.13 -3.48
C ARG A 243 -12.98 -7.23 -3.89
N GLN A 244 -13.98 -7.55 -3.06
CA GLN A 244 -14.84 -8.73 -3.29
C GLN A 244 -16.09 -8.41 -4.10
N GLU A 245 -16.48 -7.15 -4.21
CA GLU A 245 -17.61 -6.69 -5.01
C GLU A 245 -17.12 -5.83 -6.17
N HIS A 246 -16.65 -4.60 -5.93
CA HIS A 246 -16.36 -3.64 -6.99
C HIS A 246 -15.28 -4.13 -7.98
N PHE A 247 -14.10 -4.47 -7.47
CA PHE A 247 -12.99 -5.03 -8.26
C PHE A 247 -13.40 -6.31 -8.98
N ALA A 248 -14.08 -7.21 -8.28
CA ALA A 248 -14.50 -8.51 -8.81
C ALA A 248 -15.49 -8.35 -9.97
N GLU A 249 -16.50 -7.49 -9.84
CA GLU A 249 -17.47 -7.21 -10.91
C GLU A 249 -16.81 -6.54 -12.11
N HIS A 250 -15.88 -5.61 -11.88
CA HIS A 250 -15.11 -4.97 -12.94
C HIS A 250 -14.17 -5.96 -13.65
N ALA A 251 -13.52 -6.86 -12.91
CA ALA A 251 -12.69 -7.94 -13.43
C ALA A 251 -13.48 -8.93 -14.29
N GLU A 252 -14.72 -9.25 -13.90
CA GLU A 252 -15.61 -10.11 -14.69
C GLU A 252 -16.04 -9.44 -16.00
N LEU A 253 -16.34 -8.14 -15.99
CA LEU A 253 -16.66 -7.37 -17.20
C LEU A 253 -15.45 -7.22 -18.11
N ALA A 254 -14.25 -7.03 -17.54
CA ALA A 254 -12.99 -6.91 -18.27
C ALA A 254 -12.46 -8.23 -18.84
N GLY A 255 -12.95 -9.39 -18.37
CA GLY A 255 -12.39 -10.70 -18.74
C GLY A 255 -10.99 -10.91 -18.17
N LEU A 256 -10.73 -10.41 -16.96
CA LEU A 256 -9.42 -10.45 -16.32
C LEU A 256 -8.93 -11.89 -16.10
N VAL A 257 -9.85 -12.78 -15.69
CA VAL A 257 -9.58 -14.20 -15.40
C VAL A 257 -9.70 -15.04 -16.69
N GLY A 258 -8.61 -15.70 -17.06
CA GLY A 258 -8.56 -16.78 -18.07
C GLY A 258 -8.42 -18.15 -17.42
N SER A 259 -7.97 -19.18 -18.16
CA SER A 259 -7.61 -20.47 -17.53
C SER A 259 -6.44 -20.29 -16.55
N THR A 260 -6.23 -21.22 -15.60
CA THR A 260 -5.08 -21.13 -14.68
C THR A 260 -3.76 -21.02 -15.42
N ARG A 261 -3.62 -21.70 -16.57
CA ARG A 261 -2.42 -21.63 -17.43
C ARG A 261 -2.21 -20.25 -18.05
N ASP A 262 -3.28 -19.60 -18.48
CA ASP A 262 -3.23 -18.24 -19.02
C ASP A 262 -2.93 -17.23 -17.91
N ASN A 263 -3.54 -17.40 -16.74
CA ASN A 263 -3.34 -16.55 -15.58
C ASN A 263 -1.89 -16.62 -15.07
N LEU A 264 -1.31 -17.81 -14.99
CA LEU A 264 0.13 -18.00 -14.74
C LEU A 264 0.98 -17.30 -15.80
N SER A 265 0.61 -17.40 -17.08
CA SER A 265 1.36 -16.76 -18.17
C SER A 265 1.27 -15.22 -18.12
N LYS A 266 0.14 -14.66 -17.66
CA LYS A 266 -0.01 -13.22 -17.38
C LYS A 266 0.85 -12.79 -16.19
N ALA A 267 0.77 -13.52 -15.07
CA ALA A 267 1.56 -13.25 -13.87
C ALA A 267 3.06 -13.22 -14.19
N ILE A 268 3.59 -14.30 -14.78
CA ILE A 268 5.01 -14.40 -15.21
C ILE A 268 5.46 -13.19 -16.05
N ALA A 269 4.58 -12.64 -16.91
CA ALA A 269 4.90 -11.48 -17.72
C ALA A 269 4.95 -10.16 -16.92
N GLY A 270 4.04 -9.99 -15.94
CA GLY A 270 4.06 -8.89 -14.98
C GLY A 270 5.30 -8.93 -14.09
N GLU A 271 5.47 -10.02 -13.34
CA GLU A 271 6.60 -10.28 -12.45
C GLU A 271 7.96 -10.05 -13.13
N ARG A 272 8.12 -10.52 -14.39
CA ARG A 272 9.34 -10.29 -15.17
C ARG A 272 9.52 -8.82 -15.56
N TYR A 273 8.45 -8.12 -15.93
CA TYR A 273 8.54 -6.69 -16.20
C TYR A 273 8.94 -5.91 -14.93
N GLU A 274 8.42 -6.30 -13.78
CA GLU A 274 8.62 -5.59 -12.52
C GLU A 274 10.04 -5.83 -11.99
N SER A 275 10.45 -7.10 -11.87
CA SER A 275 11.83 -7.49 -11.51
C SER A 275 12.93 -6.96 -12.44
N THR A 276 12.72 -6.97 -13.77
CA THR A 276 13.80 -6.66 -14.72
C THR A 276 13.78 -5.22 -15.25
N THR A 277 12.64 -4.53 -15.18
CA THR A 277 12.45 -3.23 -15.83
C THR A 277 11.91 -2.17 -14.87
N MET A 278 10.77 -2.39 -14.21
CA MET A 278 10.12 -1.34 -13.41
C MET A 278 10.93 -1.00 -12.17
N TYR A 279 11.14 -1.97 -11.28
CA TYR A 279 11.79 -1.74 -10.00
C TYR A 279 13.27 -1.35 -10.13
N PRO A 280 14.08 -1.96 -11.02
CA PRO A 280 15.43 -1.46 -11.30
C PRO A 280 15.46 -0.02 -11.81
N THR A 281 14.44 0.41 -12.58
CA THR A 281 14.32 1.80 -13.04
C THR A 281 13.99 2.75 -11.87
N PHE A 282 13.08 2.35 -10.98
CA PHE A 282 12.74 3.13 -9.79
C PHE A 282 13.93 3.24 -8.82
N ALA A 283 14.62 2.13 -8.56
CA ALA A 283 15.83 2.09 -7.74
C ALA A 283 16.90 3.07 -8.24
N HIS A 284 17.20 3.04 -9.54
CA HIS A 284 18.16 3.97 -10.15
C HIS A 284 17.73 5.45 -10.05
N ARG A 285 16.42 5.74 -10.22
CA ARG A 285 15.89 7.11 -10.06
C ARG A 285 16.01 7.59 -8.62
N ALA A 286 15.64 6.75 -7.65
CA ALA A 286 15.72 7.05 -6.22
C ALA A 286 17.19 7.26 -5.78
N GLU A 287 18.12 6.40 -6.20
CA GLU A 287 19.56 6.54 -5.95
C GLU A 287 20.08 7.88 -6.49
N LYS A 288 19.77 8.20 -7.75
CA LYS A 288 20.15 9.47 -8.38
C LYS A 288 19.55 10.70 -7.69
N ALA A 289 18.40 10.55 -7.04
CA ALA A 289 17.75 11.60 -6.24
C ALA A 289 18.30 11.72 -4.81
N GLY A 290 19.16 10.79 -4.38
CA GLY A 290 19.67 10.67 -3.01
C GLY A 290 18.71 10.02 -2.03
N ASP A 291 17.62 9.39 -2.50
CA ASP A 291 16.65 8.64 -1.69
C ASP A 291 17.11 7.18 -1.54
N THR A 292 18.25 7.00 -0.87
CA THR A 292 18.95 5.71 -0.80
C THR A 292 18.14 4.59 -0.15
N ASP A 293 17.18 4.92 0.71
CA ASP A 293 16.34 3.93 1.40
C ASP A 293 15.25 3.38 0.48
N ALA A 294 14.56 4.26 -0.26
CA ALA A 294 13.65 3.86 -1.32
C ALA A 294 14.38 3.09 -2.45
N ALA A 295 15.61 3.49 -2.78
CA ALA A 295 16.42 2.78 -3.77
C ALA A 295 16.74 1.33 -3.35
N ARG A 296 17.00 1.10 -2.05
CA ARG A 296 17.21 -0.25 -1.51
C ARG A 296 15.93 -1.07 -1.47
N MET A 297 14.81 -0.49 -1.03
CA MET A 297 13.49 -1.14 -1.04
C MET A 297 13.15 -1.62 -2.46
N PHE A 298 13.16 -0.72 -3.45
CA PHE A 298 12.89 -1.08 -4.85
C PHE A 298 13.86 -2.15 -5.40
N SER A 299 15.10 -2.22 -4.91
CA SER A 299 16.04 -3.28 -5.32
C SER A 299 15.76 -4.63 -4.64
N GLY A 300 15.19 -4.62 -3.43
CA GLY A 300 14.65 -5.79 -2.74
C GLY A 300 13.48 -6.36 -3.50
N THR A 301 12.42 -5.56 -3.67
CA THR A 301 11.20 -5.91 -4.44
C THR A 301 11.54 -6.46 -5.84
N ALA A 302 12.48 -5.84 -6.57
CA ALA A 302 12.95 -6.35 -7.86
C ALA A 302 13.51 -7.79 -7.83
N THR A 303 14.06 -8.20 -6.69
CA THR A 303 14.58 -9.55 -6.45
C THR A 303 13.42 -10.51 -6.19
N ASP A 304 12.47 -10.09 -5.37
CA ASP A 304 11.31 -10.86 -4.90
C ASP A 304 10.33 -11.17 -6.06
N GLU A 305 10.00 -10.19 -6.92
CA GLU A 305 9.25 -10.44 -8.17
C GLU A 305 10.01 -11.40 -9.11
N GLY A 306 11.34 -11.39 -9.01
CA GLY A 306 12.21 -12.30 -9.72
C GLY A 306 12.09 -13.74 -9.22
N GLU A 307 11.68 -13.95 -7.97
CA GLU A 307 11.36 -15.25 -7.38
C GLU A 307 9.90 -15.65 -7.66
N HIS A 308 8.95 -14.72 -7.57
CA HIS A 308 7.56 -14.90 -7.99
C HIS A 308 7.45 -15.38 -9.44
N ALA A 309 8.11 -14.71 -10.38
CA ALA A 309 8.19 -15.12 -11.80
C ALA A 309 8.64 -16.59 -11.95
N ARG A 310 9.71 -16.97 -11.24
CA ARG A 310 10.28 -18.33 -11.30
C ARG A 310 9.34 -19.37 -10.67
N ALA A 311 8.62 -19.02 -9.61
CA ALA A 311 7.66 -19.90 -8.95
C ALA A 311 6.45 -20.17 -9.85
N PHE A 312 5.91 -19.13 -10.49
CA PHE A 312 4.83 -19.27 -11.47
C PHE A 312 5.25 -20.03 -12.73
N GLU A 313 6.48 -19.81 -13.23
CA GLU A 313 7.05 -20.62 -14.32
C GLU A 313 7.09 -22.11 -13.96
N GLN A 314 7.65 -22.46 -12.80
CA GLN A 314 7.67 -23.84 -12.31
C GLN A 314 6.28 -24.42 -12.07
N ALA A 315 5.28 -23.61 -11.73
CA ALA A 315 3.89 -24.07 -11.63
C ALA A 315 3.32 -24.38 -13.02
N ARG A 316 3.43 -23.46 -13.98
CA ARG A 316 2.93 -23.63 -15.36
C ARG A 316 3.57 -24.81 -16.06
N ASP A 317 4.89 -24.94 -15.95
CA ASP A 317 5.65 -25.99 -16.65
C ASP A 317 5.33 -27.39 -16.11
N ARG A 318 4.90 -27.50 -14.84
CA ARG A 318 4.34 -28.75 -14.28
C ARG A 318 2.94 -29.05 -14.84
N LEU A 319 2.05 -28.06 -14.93
CA LEU A 319 0.72 -28.26 -15.53
C LEU A 319 0.82 -28.76 -16.99
N ASP A 320 1.77 -28.23 -17.76
CA ASP A 320 2.01 -28.66 -19.15
C ASP A 320 2.52 -30.13 -19.21
N GLN A 321 3.35 -30.55 -18.25
CA GLN A 321 3.83 -31.94 -18.14
C GLN A 321 2.71 -32.92 -17.72
N ASP A 322 1.93 -32.58 -16.71
CA ASP A 322 0.81 -33.40 -16.22
C ASP A 322 -0.27 -33.57 -17.29
N THR A 323 -0.54 -32.51 -18.06
CA THR A 323 -1.44 -32.54 -19.21
C THR A 323 -0.92 -33.47 -20.30
N ALA A 324 0.37 -33.39 -20.64
CA ALA A 324 0.97 -34.27 -21.63
C ALA A 324 0.92 -35.75 -21.22
N ALA A 325 1.28 -36.05 -19.96
CA ALA A 325 1.25 -37.42 -19.41
C ALA A 325 -0.17 -38.00 -19.30
N SER A 326 -1.19 -37.15 -19.12
CA SER A 326 -2.60 -37.57 -19.11
C SER A 326 -3.19 -37.81 -20.50
N SER A 327 -2.45 -37.46 -21.57
CA SER A 327 -2.87 -37.57 -22.97
C SER A 327 -2.20 -38.71 -23.75
N SER A 328 -1.32 -39.47 -23.09
CA SER A 328 -0.52 -40.58 -23.66
C SER A 328 -0.95 -41.95 -23.14
#